data_AF-A0A0B5ASM1-F1
#
_entry.id   AF-A0A0B5ASM1-F1
#
_cell.length_a   1.000
_cell.length_b   1.000
_cell.length_c   1.000
_cell.angle_alpha   90.00
_cell.angle_beta   90.00
_cell.angle_gamma   90.00
#
_symmetry.space_group_name_H-M   'P 1'
#
loop_
_entity.id
_entity.type
_entity.pdbx_description
1 polymer ?
#
loop_
_entity_poly.entity_id
_entity_poly.type
_entity_poly.pdbx_seq_one_letter_code
_entity_poly.pdbx_strand_id
1 'polypeptide(L)' 'MKKYVLTIKDKETLEILYDLNIVSYVPKLTDKTVFVRTTMTPEQLMELEGVLHCRESSVLKLNI' A
#
# COMPACT_ATOMS: atom_id res chain seq x y z
N MET A 1 0.50 14.45 1.12
CA MET A 1 0.69 12.98 1.22
C MET A 1 -0.08 12.29 0.11
N LYS A 2 0.60 11.46 -0.67
CA LYS A 2 0.00 10.69 -1.78
C LYS A 2 -0.60 9.39 -1.25
N LYS A 3 -1.50 8.79 -2.04
CA LYS A 3 -2.14 7.50 -1.72
C LYS A 3 -1.66 6.46 -2.71
N TYR A 4 -1.31 5.28 -2.23
CA TYR A 4 -0.87 4.16 -3.06
C TYR A 4 -1.66 2.91 -2.70
N VAL A 5 -1.76 2.02 -3.69
CA VAL A 5 -2.20 0.65 -3.50
C VAL A 5 -1.00 -0.24 -3.70
N LEU A 6 -0.66 -1.01 -2.67
CA LEU A 6 0.41 -1.99 -2.66
C LEU A 6 -0.18 -3.39 -2.77
N THR A 7 0.47 -4.23 -3.56
CA THR A 7 0.33 -5.68 -3.46
C THR A 7 1.51 -6.20 -2.68
N ILE A 8 1.26 -6.93 -1.60
CA ILE A 8 2.27 -7.50 -0.71
C ILE A 8 2.30 -9.03 -0.81
N LYS A 9 3.43 -9.62 -0.46
CA LYS A 9 3.67 -11.05 -0.52
C LYS A 9 3.04 -11.78 0.66
N ASP A 10 3.24 -11.27 1.87
CA ASP A 10 2.96 -11.94 3.14
C ASP A 10 2.62 -10.95 4.26
N LYS A 11 2.26 -11.50 5.43
CA LYS A 11 1.86 -10.72 6.61
C LYS A 11 3.05 -9.98 7.25
N GLU A 12 4.27 -10.48 7.13
CA GLU A 12 5.47 -9.81 7.64
C GLU A 12 5.68 -8.46 6.93
N THR A 13 5.47 -8.44 5.60
CA THR A 13 5.44 -7.20 4.82
C THR A 13 4.42 -6.20 5.37
N LEU A 14 3.23 -6.68 5.78
CA LEU A 14 2.19 -5.82 6.34
C LEU A 14 2.61 -5.21 7.69
N GLU A 15 3.32 -5.97 8.52
CA GLU A 15 3.84 -5.49 9.81
C GLU A 15 4.87 -4.37 9.61
N ILE A 16 5.78 -4.50 8.62
CA ILE A 16 6.72 -3.43 8.23
C ILE A 16 5.96 -2.15 7.85
N LEU A 17 4.90 -2.27 7.05
CA LEU A 17 4.09 -1.11 6.64
C LEU A 17 3.37 -0.46 7.83
N TYR A 18 2.95 -1.24 8.84
CA TYR A 18 2.36 -0.72 10.08
C TYR A 18 3.40 0.01 10.93
N ASP A 19 4.62 -0.52 11.04
CA ASP A 19 5.72 0.12 11.77
C ASP A 19 6.13 1.46 11.15
N LEU A 20 6.05 1.55 9.83
CA LEU A 20 6.23 2.82 9.10
C LEU A 20 5.07 3.81 9.29
N ASN A 21 3.96 3.38 9.92
CA ASN A 21 2.75 4.17 10.13
C ASN A 21 2.16 4.77 8.83
N ILE A 22 2.25 4.00 7.74
CA ILE A 22 1.75 4.42 6.41
C ILE A 22 0.49 3.67 5.99
N VAL A 23 0.11 2.60 6.69
CA VAL A 23 -1.09 1.81 6.37
C VAL A 23 -2.34 2.65 6.61
N SER A 24 -3.17 2.79 5.58
CA SER A 24 -4.45 3.49 5.64
C SER A 24 -5.63 2.53 5.71
N TYR A 25 -5.57 1.39 5.00
CA TYR A 25 -6.64 0.40 4.96
C TYR A 25 -6.15 -0.94 4.39
N VAL A 26 -6.64 -2.05 4.95
CA VAL A 26 -6.41 -3.41 4.47
C VAL A 26 -7.76 -4.06 4.16
N PRO A 27 -8.08 -4.39 2.90
CA PRO A 27 -9.31 -5.08 2.54
C PRO A 27 -9.35 -6.50 3.12
N LYS A 28 -10.45 -6.85 3.77
CA LYS A 28 -10.68 -8.21 4.30
C LYS A 28 -10.87 -9.29 3.23
N LEU A 29 -11.12 -8.88 1.99
CA LEU A 29 -11.41 -9.77 0.85
C LEU A 29 -10.16 -10.24 0.11
N THR A 30 -9.05 -9.51 0.27
CA THR A 30 -7.79 -9.75 -0.45
C THR A 30 -6.63 -9.48 0.49
N ASP A 31 -6.12 -10.53 1.12
CA ASP A 31 -5.08 -10.47 2.17
C ASP A 31 -3.75 -9.86 1.70
N LYS A 32 -3.61 -9.68 0.38
CA LYS A 32 -2.39 -9.22 -0.28
C LYS A 32 -2.46 -7.79 -0.78
N THR A 33 -3.58 -7.08 -0.62
CA THR A 33 -3.69 -5.68 -1.08
C THR A 33 -3.73 -4.75 0.12
N VAL A 34 -2.93 -3.69 0.10
CA VAL A 34 -2.87 -2.70 1.18
C VAL A 34 -2.93 -1.31 0.60
N PHE A 35 -3.74 -0.44 1.20
CA PHE A 35 -3.78 0.98 0.87
C PHE A 35 -2.89 1.73 1.85
N VAL A 36 -1.95 2.51 1.32
CA VAL A 36 -1.02 3.30 2.14
C VAL A 36 -1.09 4.79 1.80
N ARG A 37 -0.78 5.62 2.79
CA ARG A 37 -0.65 7.07 2.65
C ARG A 37 0.71 7.50 3.16
N THR A 38 1.57 7.99 2.26
CA THR A 38 2.96 8.31 2.56
C THR A 38 3.45 9.50 1.73
N THR A 39 4.63 10.02 2.10
CA THR A 39 5.42 10.94 1.28
C THR A 39 6.47 10.22 0.44
N MET A 40 6.69 8.92 0.68
CA MET A 40 7.60 8.09 -0.11
C MET A 40 7.13 7.98 -1.56
N THR A 41 8.10 7.84 -2.47
CA THR A 41 7.82 7.60 -3.89
C THR A 41 7.45 6.13 -4.16
N PRO A 42 6.83 5.81 -5.30
CA PRO A 42 6.57 4.43 -5.69
C PRO A 42 7.82 3.56 -5.68
N GLU A 43 8.95 4.11 -6.13
CA GLU A 43 10.24 3.40 -6.21
C GLU A 43 10.71 3.01 -4.80
N GLN A 44 10.65 3.93 -3.84
CA GLN A 44 11.00 3.66 -2.44
C GLN A 44 10.07 2.62 -1.79
N LEU A 45 8.80 2.58 -2.18
CA LEU A 45 7.86 1.57 -1.70
C LEU A 45 8.14 0.20 -2.31
N MET A 46 8.60 0.16 -3.57
CA MET A 46 8.99 -1.08 -4.26
C MET A 46 10.32 -1.66 -3.74
N GLU A 47 11.15 -0.85 -3.08
CA GLU A 47 12.37 -1.31 -2.38
C GLU A 47 12.07 -2.04 -1.06
N LEU A 48 10.86 -1.90 -0.51
CA LEU A 48 10.46 -2.61 0.71
C LEU A 48 10.33 -4.11 0.43
N GLU A 49 10.97 -4.92 1.28
CA GLU A 49 10.93 -6.36 1.16
C GLU A 49 9.48 -6.87 1.20
N GLY A 50 9.11 -7.68 0.19
CA GLY A 50 7.78 -8.25 0.08
C GLY A 50 6.72 -7.38 -0.61
N VAL A 51 7.04 -6.14 -1.01
CA VAL A 51 6.17 -5.36 -1.91
C VAL A 51 6.35 -5.85 -3.35
N LEU A 52 5.27 -6.36 -3.94
CA LEU A 52 5.28 -6.95 -5.28
C LEU A 52 4.89 -5.93 -6.36
N HIS A 53 3.94 -5.07 -6.05
CA HIS A 53 3.45 -4.04 -6.96
C HIS A 53 3.06 -2.79 -6.18
N CYS A 54 3.34 -1.62 -6.76
CA CYS A 54 2.91 -0.33 -6.26
C CYS A 54 2.24 0.44 -7.40
N ARG A 55 1.05 0.98 -7.13
CA ARG A 55 0.35 1.89 -8.05
C ARG A 55 -0.19 3.09 -7.29
N GLU A 56 -0.13 4.27 -7.90
CA GLU A 56 -0.78 5.46 -7.36
C GLU A 56 -2.29 5.22 -7.30
N SER A 57 -2.88 5.44 -6.13
CA SER A 57 -4.32 5.42 -5.98
C SER A 57 -4.85 6.73 -6.53
N SER A 58 -5.04 6.77 -7.85
CA SER A 58 -6.02 7.66 -8.45
C SER A 58 -7.35 7.22 -7.87
N VAL A 59 -7.83 7.97 -6.86
CA VAL A 59 -9.22 7.86 -6.43
C VAL A 59 -10.01 8.01 -7.71
N LEU A 60 -10.53 6.89 -8.25
CA LEU A 60 -11.63 6.94 -9.19
C LEU A 60 -12.62 7.86 -8.50
N LYS A 61 -12.83 9.05 -9.07
CA LYS A 61 -14.03 9.83 -8.82
C LYS A 61 -15.16 8.89 -9.24
N LEU A 62 -15.58 8.01 -8.35
CA LEU A 62 -16.85 7.36 -8.40
C LEU A 62 -17.83 8.50 -8.18
N ASN A 63 -18.18 9.16 -9.27
CA ASN A 63 -19.39 9.95 -9.37
C ASN A 63 -20.53 8.94 -9.19
N ILE A 64 -20.89 8.68 -7.93
CA ILE A 64 -22.17 8.10 -7.55
C ILE A 64 -23.14 9.27 -7.44
#